data_AF-A0A151R9S3-F1
#
_entry.id   AF-A0A151R9S3-F1
#
_cell.length_a   1.000
_cell.length_b   1.000
_cell.length_c   1.000
_cell.angle_alpha   90.00
_cell.angle_beta   90.00
_cell.angle_gamma   90.00
#
_symmetry.space_group_name_H-M   'P 1'
#
loop_
_entity.id
_entity.type
_entity.pdbx_description
1 polymer ?
#
loop_
_entity_poly.entity_id
_entity_poly.type
_entity_poly.pdbx_seq_one_letter_code
_entity_poly.pdbx_strand_id
1 'polypeptide(L)'
;VMAFMDTLCEAWLVLQRVFSNHSHSRVISLREQLNYISKGSRFVMSYLQSICSIADELALIGHPIDDFDLVIHTLNGLGQKFCELIAFIRTHDSPICFDEL
;
A
#
# COMPACT_ATOMS: atom_id res chain seq x y z
N VAL A 1 28.80 -35.62 -8.06
CA VAL A 1 27.35 -35.45 -8.29
C VAL A 1 26.61 -35.13 -7.00
N MET A 2 26.78 -35.87 -5.89
CA MET A 2 26.17 -35.54 -4.58
C MET A 2 26.49 -34.12 -4.08
N ALA A 3 27.77 -33.73 -3.99
CA ALA A 3 28.16 -32.40 -3.49
C ALA A 3 27.61 -31.20 -4.30
N PHE A 4 27.35 -31.38 -5.61
CA PHE A 4 26.76 -30.32 -6.44
C PHE A 4 25.27 -30.13 -6.17
N MET A 5 24.55 -31.22 -5.87
CA MET A 5 23.13 -31.16 -5.48
C MET A 5 22.95 -30.48 -4.12
N ASP A 6 23.84 -30.76 -3.16
CA ASP A 6 23.81 -30.12 -1.85
C ASP A 6 24.04 -28.61 -1.95
N THR A 7 25.04 -28.17 -2.73
CA THR A 7 25.32 -26.74 -2.97
C THR A 7 24.20 -26.04 -3.74
N LEU A 8 23.57 -26.70 -4.72
CA LEU A 8 22.43 -26.12 -5.46
C LEU A 8 21.22 -25.90 -4.54
N CYS A 9 20.91 -26.88 -3.70
CA CYS A 9 19.84 -26.79 -2.71
C CYS A 9 20.11 -25.66 -1.70
N GLU A 10 21.32 -25.56 -1.18
CA GLU A 10 21.71 -24.47 -0.27
C GLU A 10 21.62 -23.10 -0.94
N ALA A 11 22.12 -22.96 -2.16
CA ALA A 11 22.04 -21.72 -2.94
C ALA A 11 20.58 -21.31 -3.20
N TRP A 12 19.72 -22.27 -3.55
CA TRP A 12 18.28 -22.03 -3.72
C TRP A 12 17.62 -21.57 -2.43
N LEU A 13 17.92 -22.21 -1.29
CA LEU A 13 17.38 -21.81 0.01
C LEU A 13 17.83 -20.41 0.42
N VAL A 14 19.09 -20.06 0.19
CA VAL A 14 19.61 -18.70 0.44
C VAL A 14 18.89 -17.69 -0.45
N LEU A 15 18.75 -17.97 -1.74
CA LEU A 15 18.04 -17.09 -2.68
C LEU A 15 16.58 -16.90 -2.25
N GLN A 16 15.87 -17.99 -1.96
CA GLN A 16 14.49 -17.96 -1.50
C GLN A 16 14.35 -17.12 -0.23
N ARG A 17 15.28 -17.27 0.72
CA ARG A 17 15.29 -16.47 1.95
C ARG A 17 15.51 -14.99 1.68
N VAL A 18 16.53 -14.66 0.88
CA VAL A 18 16.85 -13.26 0.55
C VAL A 18 15.68 -12.61 -0.19
N PHE A 19 15.10 -13.29 -1.17
CA PHE A 19 13.94 -12.80 -1.91
C PHE A 19 12.70 -12.63 -1.01
N SER A 20 12.42 -13.60 -0.15
CA SER A 20 11.29 -13.53 0.80
C SER A 20 11.48 -12.37 1.78
N ASN A 21 12.69 -12.19 2.32
CA ASN A 21 13.01 -11.07 3.20
C ASN A 21 12.84 -9.73 2.48
N HIS A 22 13.33 -9.63 1.25
CA HIS A 22 13.20 -8.42 0.45
C HIS A 22 11.74 -8.09 0.14
N SER A 23 10.95 -9.09 -0.24
CA SER A 23 9.51 -8.97 -0.46
C SER A 23 8.80 -8.47 0.81
N HIS A 24 9.08 -9.07 1.97
CA HIS A 24 8.47 -8.64 3.24
C HIS A 24 8.87 -7.20 3.60
N SER A 25 10.16 -6.85 3.50
CA SER A 25 10.61 -5.48 3.74
C SER A 25 9.96 -4.47 2.80
N ARG A 26 9.71 -4.85 1.53
CA ARG A 26 9.02 -3.98 0.58
C ARG A 26 7.57 -3.75 0.99
N VAL A 27 6.84 -4.80 1.38
CA VAL A 27 5.46 -4.70 1.87
C VAL A 27 5.38 -3.78 3.09
N ILE A 28 6.27 -3.95 4.08
CA ILE A 28 6.32 -3.08 5.26
C ILE A 28 6.55 -1.63 4.85
N SER A 29 7.56 -1.37 4.02
CA SER A 29 7.89 -0.01 3.59
C SER A 29 6.74 0.69 2.85
N LEU A 30 6.01 -0.05 2.01
CA LEU A 30 4.84 0.50 1.29
C LEU A 30 3.67 0.79 2.25
N ARG A 31 3.41 -0.11 3.21
CA ARG A 31 2.38 0.13 4.24
C ARG A 31 2.74 1.32 5.13
N GLU A 32 4.00 1.48 5.50
CA GLU A 32 4.48 2.65 6.24
C GLU A 32 4.28 3.92 5.42
N GLN A 33 4.66 3.91 4.14
CA GLN A 33 4.43 5.06 3.25
C GLN A 33 2.94 5.43 3.17
N LEU A 34 2.05 4.45 3.05
CA LEU A 34 0.60 4.69 3.05
C LEU A 34 0.10 5.27 4.38
N ASN A 35 0.62 4.81 5.51
CA ASN A 35 0.20 5.31 6.82
C ASN A 35 0.65 6.75 7.10
N TYR A 36 1.82 7.13 6.59
CA TYR A 36 2.40 8.45 6.84
C TYR A 36 2.12 9.47 5.73
N ILE A 37 1.55 9.04 4.60
CA ILE A 37 1.23 9.97 3.52
C ILE A 37 0.13 10.94 3.94
N SER A 38 0.38 12.23 3.73
CA SER A 38 -0.60 13.28 3.94
C SER A 38 -0.58 14.25 2.76
N LYS A 39 -1.73 14.87 2.51
CA LYS A 39 -1.88 15.86 1.44
C LYS A 39 -0.97 17.07 1.69
N GLY A 40 -0.89 17.54 2.94
CA GLY A 40 -0.10 18.70 3.33
C GLY A 40 -0.38 19.92 2.45
N SER A 41 0.66 20.52 1.87
CA SER A 41 0.57 21.63 0.91
C SER A 41 0.38 21.19 -0.55
N ARG A 42 0.39 19.88 -0.85
CA ARG A 42 0.23 19.34 -2.21
C ARG A 42 -1.20 19.52 -2.71
N PHE A 43 -1.35 19.49 -4.04
CA PHE A 43 -2.65 19.37 -4.69
C PHE A 43 -3.31 18.04 -4.35
N VAL A 44 -4.65 18.03 -4.24
CA VAL A 44 -5.43 16.83 -3.91
C VAL A 44 -5.17 15.72 -4.94
N MET A 45 -5.18 16.05 -6.23
CA MET A 45 -4.93 15.07 -7.30
C MET A 45 -3.57 14.39 -7.17
N SER A 46 -2.51 15.13 -6.90
CA SER A 46 -1.16 14.56 -6.72
C SER A 46 -1.08 13.67 -5.48
N TYR A 47 -1.86 13.98 -4.43
CA TYR A 47 -1.97 13.17 -3.24
C TYR A 47 -2.72 11.85 -3.52
N LEU A 48 -3.88 11.91 -4.18
CA LEU A 48 -4.64 10.72 -4.58
C LEU A 48 -3.82 9.81 -5.50
N GLN A 49 -3.11 10.39 -6.47
CA GLN A 49 -2.25 9.62 -7.37
C GLN A 49 -1.11 8.91 -6.62
N SER A 50 -0.55 9.55 -5.59
CA SER A 50 0.50 8.91 -4.77
C SER A 50 -0.04 7.72 -3.98
N ILE A 51 -1.26 7.82 -3.46
CA ILE A 51 -1.94 6.72 -2.77
C ILE A 51 -2.22 5.56 -3.73
N CYS A 52 -2.76 5.87 -4.91
CA CYS A 52 -3.04 4.89 -5.95
C CYS A 52 -1.77 4.12 -6.34
N SER A 53 -0.67 4.83 -6.59
CA SER A 53 0.62 4.19 -6.91
C SER A 53 1.14 3.25 -5.80
N ILE A 54 0.94 3.59 -4.51
CA ILE A 54 1.32 2.70 -3.41
C ILE A 54 0.42 1.45 -3.37
N ALA A 55 -0.89 1.63 -3.57
CA ALA A 55 -1.86 0.54 -3.61
C ALA A 55 -1.61 -0.42 -4.78
N ASP A 56 -1.35 0.12 -5.97
CA ASP A 56 -0.99 -0.65 -7.17
C ASP A 56 0.28 -1.47 -6.95
N GLU A 57 1.30 -0.87 -6.33
CA GLU A 57 2.54 -1.58 -6.06
C GLU A 57 2.36 -2.72 -5.04
N LEU A 58 1.55 -2.48 -4.01
CA LEU A 58 1.16 -3.50 -3.04
C LEU A 58 0.38 -4.64 -3.69
N ALA A 59 -0.56 -4.33 -4.60
CA ALA A 59 -1.28 -5.34 -5.38
C ALA A 59 -0.33 -6.15 -6.27
N LEU A 60 0.63 -5.50 -6.92
CA LEU A 60 1.62 -6.14 -7.81
C LEU A 60 2.51 -7.15 -7.07
N ILE A 61 2.82 -6.91 -5.79
CA ILE A 61 3.58 -7.85 -4.94
C ILE A 61 2.68 -8.81 -4.14
N GLY A 62 1.41 -8.95 -4.52
CA GLY A 62 0.47 -9.92 -3.95
C GLY A 62 -0.14 -9.53 -2.60
N HIS A 63 -0.08 -8.25 -2.23
CA HIS A 63 -0.60 -7.71 -0.98
C HIS A 63 -1.61 -6.58 -1.22
N PRO A 64 -2.68 -6.81 -2.00
CA PRO A 64 -3.67 -5.77 -2.30
C PRO A 64 -4.31 -5.20 -1.03
N ILE A 65 -4.72 -3.95 -1.11
CA ILE A 65 -5.48 -3.26 -0.06
C ILE A 65 -6.96 -3.28 -0.46
N ASP A 66 -7.83 -3.50 0.52
CA ASP A 66 -9.27 -3.34 0.32
C ASP A 66 -9.60 -1.88 -0.02
N ASP A 67 -10.54 -1.70 -0.94
CA ASP A 67 -10.86 -0.38 -1.44
C ASP A 67 -11.43 0.55 -0.35
N PHE A 68 -12.24 0.01 0.56
CA PHE A 68 -12.77 0.75 1.70
C PHE A 68 -11.66 1.18 2.66
N ASP A 69 -10.69 0.31 2.92
CA ASP A 69 -9.50 0.64 3.71
C ASP A 69 -8.68 1.75 3.04
N LEU A 70 -8.54 1.69 1.71
CA LEU A 70 -7.82 2.71 0.93
C LEU A 70 -8.50 4.08 1.00
N VAL A 71 -9.84 4.11 0.94
CA VAL A 71 -10.64 5.32 1.17
C VAL A 71 -10.40 5.86 2.58
N ILE A 72 -10.43 5.02 3.62
CA ILE A 72 -10.15 5.45 5.00
C ILE A 72 -8.75 6.08 5.12
N HIS A 73 -7.73 5.42 4.56
CA HIS A 73 -6.36 5.94 4.56
C HIS A 73 -6.28 7.33 3.89
N THR A 74 -6.98 7.49 2.78
CA THR A 74 -7.05 8.75 2.03
C THR A 74 -7.71 9.87 2.84
N LEU A 75 -8.86 9.60 3.46
CA LEU A 75 -9.56 10.60 4.26
C LEU A 75 -8.75 11.06 5.47
N ASN A 76 -7.97 10.16 6.07
CA ASN A 76 -7.12 10.47 7.22
C ASN A 76 -5.98 11.46 6.87
N GLY A 77 -5.52 11.50 5.61
CA GLY A 77 -4.42 12.37 5.19
C GLY A 77 -4.82 13.68 4.50
N LEU A 78 -6.12 13.91 4.21
CA LEU A 78 -6.61 15.14 3.55
C LEU A 78 -6.48 16.41 4.42
N GLY A 79 -6.55 16.26 5.75
CA GLY A 79 -6.45 17.35 6.72
C GLY A 79 -7.74 18.14 6.94
N GLN A 80 -7.70 19.10 7.86
CA GLN A 80 -8.90 19.73 8.43
C GLN A 80 -9.77 20.52 7.43
N LYS A 81 -9.19 20.96 6.31
CA LYS A 81 -9.93 21.68 5.26
C LYS A 81 -11.00 20.84 4.58
N PHE A 82 -10.92 19.51 4.72
CA PHE A 82 -11.87 18.57 4.13
C PHE A 82 -12.78 17.93 5.19
N CYS A 83 -12.81 18.44 6.43
CA CYS A 83 -13.57 17.82 7.53
C CYS A 83 -15.06 17.64 7.21
N GLU A 84 -15.71 18.59 6.54
CA GLU A 84 -17.12 18.48 6.15
C GLU A 84 -17.34 17.38 5.10
N LEU A 85 -16.45 17.29 4.11
CA LEU A 85 -16.47 16.24 3.10
C LEU A 85 -16.22 14.85 3.72
N ILE A 86 -15.25 14.76 4.62
CA ILE A 86 -14.95 13.53 5.37
C ILE A 86 -16.17 13.11 6.21
N ALA A 87 -16.85 14.05 6.86
CA ALA A 87 -18.04 13.76 7.65
C ALA A 87 -19.18 13.25 6.77
N PHE A 88 -19.42 13.90 5.62
CA PHE A 88 -20.42 13.46 4.64
C PHE A 88 -20.18 12.03 4.16
N ILE A 89 -18.94 11.72 3.75
CA ILE A 89 -18.54 10.38 3.28
C ILE A 89 -18.72 9.33 4.38
N ARG A 90 -18.41 9.66 5.64
CA ARG A 90 -18.59 8.75 6.78
C ARG A 90 -20.04 8.46 7.14
N THR A 91 -20.95 9.38 6.85
CA THR A 91 -22.39 9.22 7.10
C THR A 91 -23.14 8.63 5.92
N HIS A 92 -22.45 8.38 4.80
CA HIS A 92 -23.06 7.85 3.60
C HIS A 92 -23.34 6.34 3.75
N ASP A 93 -24.56 5.91 3.44
CA ASP A 93 -25.02 4.52 3.67
C ASP A 93 -24.44 3.48 2.70
N SER A 94 -23.77 3.92 1.63
CA SER A 94 -23.11 3.01 0.68
C SER A 94 -21.59 3.22 0.67
N PRO A 95 -20.80 2.12 0.60
CA PRO A 95 -19.35 2.21 0.53
C PRO A 95 -18.96 2.95 -0.75
N ILE A 96 -18.23 4.04 -0.57
CA ILE A 96 -17.65 4.82 -1.67
C ILE A 96 -16.38 4.10 -2.13
N CYS A 97 -16.21 3.99 -3.44
CA CYS A 97 -15.02 3.38 -4.02
C CYS A 97 -13.87 4.40 -4.07
N PHE A 98 -12.59 3.98 -4.00
CA PHE A 98 -11.46 4.90 -4.17
C PHE A 98 -11.49 5.62 -5.54
N ASP A 99 -11.96 4.95 -6.58
CA ASP A 99 -12.13 5.52 -7.93
C ASP A 99 -13.20 6.65 -7.98
N GLU A 100 -14.04 6.80 -6.96
CA GLU A 100 -15.10 7.82 -6.87
C GLU A 100 -14.64 9.09 -6.11
N LEU A 101 -13.42 9.10 -5.55
CA LEU A 101 -12.83 10.24 -4.83
C LEU A 101 -12.17 11.27 -5.77
#